data_AF-A0A1I4RXH6-F1
#
_entry.id   AF-A0A1I4RXH6-F1
#
_cell.length_a   1.000
_cell.length_b   1.000
_cell.length_c   1.000
_cell.angle_alpha   90.00
_cell.angle_beta   90.00
_cell.angle_gamma   90.00
#
_symmetry.space_group_name_H-M   'P 1'
#
loop_
_entity.id
_entity.type
_entity.pdbx_description
1 polymer ?
#
loop_
_entity_poly.entity_id
_entity_poly.type
_entity_poly.pdbx_seq_one_letter_code
_entity_poly.pdbx_strand_id
1 'polypeptide(L)'
;MRTAIAGVTLSVGLVIAGMSSAEEQNGVGFSQAQTQRAVSTFNDGAKGCMGAPVAYRVDCFQQVFGQTARVISKASAYWEAEVALTRVNRNLYTFVRNHTDKNAGRERVNGARVKAVTKESLPEARAVFEKSIDQAVVILQGSTASETKYFAPIAEAVAGVRNALD
;
A
#
# COMPACT_ATOMS: atom_id res chain seq x y z
N MET A 1 -20.53 7.46 83.33
CA MET A 1 -21.19 8.53 82.56
C MET A 1 -20.13 9.30 81.78
N ARG A 2 -20.44 9.64 80.51
CA ARG A 2 -19.76 10.59 79.60
C ARG A 2 -18.50 10.15 78.81
N THR A 3 -18.77 9.60 77.61
CA THR A 3 -18.33 10.05 76.27
C THR A 3 -16.94 10.70 76.07
N ALA A 4 -16.16 10.17 75.13
CA ALA A 4 -15.54 10.93 74.02
C ALA A 4 -14.98 10.00 72.93
N ILE A 5 -15.47 10.15 71.69
CA ILE A 5 -14.92 9.61 70.44
C ILE A 5 -14.19 10.75 69.74
N ALA A 6 -12.94 10.55 69.35
CA ALA A 6 -12.18 11.36 68.39
C ALA A 6 -11.06 10.44 67.86
N GLY A 7 -10.78 10.23 66.57
CA GLY A 7 -11.18 10.92 65.35
C GLY A 7 -9.91 11.25 64.55
N VAL A 8 -9.70 10.52 63.44
CA VAL A 8 -9.00 10.92 62.18
C VAL A 8 -7.49 11.28 62.32
N THR A 9 -6.51 10.85 61.51
CA THR A 9 -6.36 10.83 60.04
C THR A 9 -5.18 9.93 59.63
N LEU A 10 -5.40 9.03 58.66
CA LEU A 10 -4.34 8.34 57.92
C LEU A 10 -4.08 9.11 56.62
N SER A 11 -2.93 9.76 56.50
CA SER A 11 -2.46 10.38 55.26
C SER A 11 -1.71 9.34 54.42
N VAL A 12 -2.40 8.71 53.47
CA VAL A 12 -1.76 7.93 52.40
C VAL A 12 -1.36 8.92 51.30
N GLY A 13 -0.06 9.20 51.19
CA GLY A 13 0.52 9.93 50.07
C GLY A 13 0.54 9.06 48.82
N LEU A 14 -0.26 9.43 47.82
CA LEU A 14 -0.25 8.82 46.49
C LEU A 14 0.78 9.55 45.63
N VAL A 15 1.94 8.93 45.40
CA VAL A 15 2.91 9.39 44.39
C VAL A 15 2.38 8.97 43.03
N ILE A 16 1.77 9.90 42.29
CA ILE A 16 1.38 9.66 40.90
C ILE A 16 2.64 9.81 40.05
N ALA A 17 3.24 8.68 39.68
CA ALA A 17 4.21 8.63 38.61
C ALA A 17 3.50 9.09 37.32
N GLY A 18 3.91 10.25 36.80
CA GLY A 18 3.48 10.74 35.49
C GLY A 18 3.97 9.80 34.40
N MET A 19 3.18 8.77 34.10
CA MET A 19 3.34 8.00 32.87
C MET A 19 2.94 8.91 31.72
N SER A 20 3.94 9.38 30.99
CA SER A 20 3.79 10.04 29.70
C SER A 20 3.00 9.13 28.77
N SER A 21 1.69 9.35 28.69
CA SER A 21 0.91 8.88 27.55
C SER A 21 1.28 9.80 26.41
N ALA A 22 2.29 9.41 25.64
CA ALA A 22 2.36 9.83 24.26
C ALA A 22 1.09 9.27 23.61
N GLU A 23 0.00 10.05 23.62
CA GLU A 23 -1.15 9.81 22.77
C GLU A 23 -0.62 9.85 21.34
N GLU A 24 -0.25 8.67 20.85
CA GLU A 24 -0.13 8.38 19.45
C GLU A 24 -1.47 8.81 18.83
N GLN A 25 -1.48 10.01 18.24
CA GLN A 25 -2.59 10.49 17.43
C GLN A 25 -2.74 9.53 16.26
N ASN A 26 -3.41 8.41 16.50
CA ASN A 26 -3.85 7.48 15.50
C ASN A 26 -4.90 8.21 14.69
N GLY A 27 -4.50 8.73 13.53
CA GLY A 27 -5.41 9.37 12.59
C GLY A 27 -6.66 8.52 12.43
N VAL A 28 -7.82 9.10 12.72
CA VAL A 28 -9.09 8.38 12.77
C VAL A 28 -9.31 7.61 11.46
N GLY A 29 -9.50 6.29 11.54
CA GLY A 29 -9.72 5.41 10.39
C GLY A 29 -8.46 4.83 9.75
N PHE A 30 -7.26 5.25 10.16
CA PHE A 30 -6.02 4.59 9.79
C PHE A 30 -5.69 3.42 10.72
N SER A 31 -4.98 2.43 10.21
CA SER A 31 -4.42 1.35 11.04
C SER A 31 -3.17 0.77 10.44
N GLN A 32 -2.19 0.45 11.29
CA GLN A 32 -0.92 -0.13 10.85
C GLN A 32 -1.11 -1.51 10.21
N ALA A 33 -2.04 -2.31 10.75
CA ALA A 33 -2.37 -3.63 10.19
C ALA A 33 -2.88 -3.53 8.74
N GLN A 34 -3.65 -2.48 8.41
CA GLN A 34 -4.13 -2.26 7.06
C GLN A 34 -3.00 -1.86 6.10
N THR A 35 -2.11 -0.94 6.51
CA THR A 35 -0.89 -0.62 5.74
C THR A 35 -0.05 -1.86 5.50
N GLN A 36 0.24 -2.64 6.54
CA GLN A 36 1.08 -3.84 6.43
C GLN A 36 0.47 -4.89 5.51
N ARG A 37 -0.86 -5.09 5.56
CA ARG A 37 -1.54 -5.99 4.61
C ARG A 37 -1.39 -5.52 3.16
N ALA A 38 -1.52 -4.22 2.91
CA ALA A 38 -1.32 -3.66 1.58
C ALA A 38 0.13 -3.89 1.10
N VAL A 39 1.11 -3.58 1.94
CA VAL A 39 2.54 -3.77 1.63
C VAL A 39 2.87 -5.24 1.37
N SER A 40 2.42 -6.17 2.21
CA SER A 40 2.64 -7.61 2.01
C SER A 40 2.01 -8.08 0.70
N THR A 41 0.75 -7.72 0.46
CA THR A 41 0.04 -8.08 -0.78
C THR A 41 0.79 -7.58 -2.02
N PHE A 42 1.27 -6.34 -1.96
CA PHE A 42 2.03 -5.75 -3.06
C PHE A 42 3.36 -6.47 -3.27
N ASN A 43 4.15 -6.67 -2.22
CA ASN A 43 5.47 -7.27 -2.29
C ASN A 43 5.43 -8.73 -2.75
N ASP A 44 4.49 -9.52 -2.25
CA ASP A 44 4.30 -10.92 -2.67
C ASP A 44 3.92 -10.99 -4.15
N GLY A 45 3.01 -10.10 -4.57
CA GLY A 45 2.65 -9.93 -5.97
C GLY A 45 3.84 -9.53 -6.85
N ALA A 46 4.55 -8.48 -6.47
CA ALA A 46 5.69 -7.94 -7.18
C ALA A 46 6.81 -8.97 -7.34
N LYS A 47 7.12 -9.73 -6.28
CA LYS A 47 8.12 -10.80 -6.30
C LYS A 47 7.82 -11.84 -7.40
N GLY A 48 6.56 -12.26 -7.52
CA GLY A 48 6.17 -13.18 -8.59
C GLY A 48 6.25 -12.55 -9.98
N CYS A 49 5.88 -11.28 -10.12
CA CYS A 49 6.00 -10.56 -11.39
C CYS A 49 7.46 -10.41 -11.84
N MET A 50 8.40 -10.16 -10.91
CA MET A 50 9.83 -10.08 -11.23
C MET A 50 10.39 -11.40 -11.78
N GLY A 51 9.82 -12.54 -11.36
CA GLY A 51 10.19 -13.87 -11.89
C GLY A 51 9.62 -14.17 -13.29
N ALA A 52 8.62 -13.41 -13.75
CA ALA A 52 8.01 -13.62 -15.06
C ALA A 52 8.89 -13.04 -16.19
N PRO A 53 8.81 -13.59 -17.42
CA PRO A 53 9.47 -12.98 -18.57
C PRO A 53 8.96 -11.55 -18.78
N VAL A 54 9.85 -10.64 -19.20
CA VAL A 54 9.58 -9.19 -19.29
C VAL A 54 8.30 -8.87 -20.06
N ALA A 55 8.02 -9.60 -21.14
CA ALA A 55 6.80 -9.45 -21.94
C ALA A 55 5.50 -9.64 -21.15
N TYR A 56 5.50 -10.42 -20.07
CA TYR A 56 4.32 -10.67 -19.22
C TYR A 56 4.23 -9.74 -18.00
N ARG A 57 5.32 -9.03 -17.67
CA ARG A 57 5.41 -8.27 -16.41
C ARG A 57 4.39 -7.14 -16.33
N VAL A 58 4.09 -6.46 -17.44
CA VAL A 58 3.15 -5.33 -17.47
C VAL A 58 1.75 -5.76 -17.01
N ASP A 59 1.23 -6.88 -17.54
CA ASP A 59 -0.07 -7.43 -17.14
C ASP A 59 -0.01 -8.03 -15.73
N CYS A 60 1.12 -8.62 -15.34
CA CYS A 60 1.30 -9.08 -13.97
C CYS A 60 1.19 -7.93 -12.96
N PHE A 61 1.96 -6.86 -13.14
CA PHE A 61 1.92 -5.71 -12.25
C PHE A 61 0.57 -5.00 -12.28
N GLN A 62 -0.08 -4.90 -13.45
CA GLN A 62 -1.46 -4.43 -13.54
C GLN A 62 -2.34 -5.13 -12.50
N GLN A 63 -2.27 -6.47 -12.42
CA GLN A 63 -3.05 -7.24 -11.46
C GLN A 63 -2.61 -6.99 -10.02
N VAL A 64 -1.31 -6.86 -9.73
CA VAL A 64 -0.78 -6.56 -8.38
C VAL A 64 -1.29 -5.22 -7.85
N PHE A 65 -1.24 -4.15 -8.66
CA PHE A 65 -1.79 -2.84 -8.28
C PHE A 65 -3.29 -2.93 -7.99
N GLY A 66 -4.03 -3.65 -8.85
CA GLY A 66 -5.48 -3.84 -8.66
C GLY A 66 -5.82 -4.66 -7.41
N GLN A 67 -5.03 -5.69 -7.09
CA GLN A 67 -5.21 -6.48 -5.87
C GLN A 67 -4.91 -5.65 -4.61
N THR A 68 -3.81 -4.90 -4.62
CA THR A 68 -3.41 -4.04 -3.51
C THR A 68 -4.45 -2.95 -3.23
N ALA A 69 -4.98 -2.30 -4.26
CA ALA A 69 -6.08 -1.33 -4.12
C ALA A 69 -7.31 -1.94 -3.45
N ARG A 70 -7.71 -3.17 -3.83
CA ARG A 70 -8.85 -3.88 -3.22
C ARG A 70 -8.63 -4.22 -1.75
N VAL A 71 -7.38 -4.43 -1.32
CA VAL A 71 -7.08 -4.69 0.10
C VAL A 71 -7.45 -3.49 0.94
N ILE A 72 -7.17 -2.27 0.46
CA ILE A 72 -7.38 -1.00 1.20
C ILE A 72 -8.74 -0.33 0.94
N SER A 73 -9.51 -0.77 -0.06
CA SER A 73 -10.74 -0.08 -0.48
C SER A 73 -11.87 -0.01 0.55
N LYS A 74 -11.83 -0.86 1.59
CA LYS A 74 -12.82 -0.83 2.68
C LYS A 74 -12.48 0.17 3.80
N ALA A 75 -11.27 0.72 3.80
CA ALA A 75 -10.82 1.68 4.79
C ALA A 75 -10.89 3.08 4.18
N SER A 76 -11.92 3.87 4.51
CA SER A 76 -12.17 5.18 3.90
C SER A 76 -11.00 6.16 4.03
N ALA A 77 -10.23 6.07 5.12
CA ALA A 77 -9.02 6.86 5.33
C ALA A 77 -7.91 6.58 4.29
N TYR A 78 -7.97 5.45 3.56
CA TYR A 78 -7.04 5.06 2.51
C TYR A 78 -7.51 5.42 1.10
N TRP A 79 -8.60 6.18 0.95
CA TRP A 79 -9.17 6.52 -0.35
C TRP A 79 -8.15 7.08 -1.35
N GLU A 80 -7.31 8.04 -0.95
CA GLU A 80 -6.31 8.62 -1.86
C GLU A 80 -5.27 7.58 -2.32
N ALA A 81 -4.84 6.69 -1.42
CA ALA A 81 -3.96 5.58 -1.77
C ALA A 81 -4.65 4.58 -2.71
N GLU A 82 -5.92 4.25 -2.47
CA GLU A 82 -6.72 3.40 -3.35
C GLU A 82 -6.81 3.99 -4.75
N VAL A 83 -7.12 5.28 -4.86
CA VAL A 83 -7.21 6.00 -6.14
C VAL A 83 -5.88 5.99 -6.87
N ALA A 84 -4.76 6.25 -6.17
CA ALA A 84 -3.43 6.24 -6.76
C ALA A 84 -3.09 4.86 -7.37
N LEU A 85 -3.24 3.79 -6.60
CA LEU A 85 -2.97 2.42 -7.06
C LEU A 85 -3.93 1.99 -8.19
N THR A 86 -5.20 2.40 -8.10
CA THR A 86 -6.20 2.12 -9.14
C THR A 86 -5.87 2.81 -10.46
N ARG A 87 -5.31 4.04 -10.42
CA ARG A 87 -4.85 4.72 -11.64
C ARG A 87 -3.72 3.98 -12.32
N VAL A 88 -2.73 3.49 -11.57
CA VAL A 88 -1.65 2.64 -12.13
C VAL A 88 -2.25 1.39 -12.78
N ASN A 89 -3.12 0.67 -12.07
CA ASN A 89 -3.82 -0.50 -12.61
C ASN A 89 -4.51 -0.21 -13.95
N ARG A 90 -5.24 0.91 -14.05
CA ARG A 90 -6.00 1.27 -15.26
C ARG A 90 -5.09 1.66 -16.43
N ASN A 91 -4.02 2.39 -16.16
CA ASN A 91 -3.05 2.77 -17.19
C ASN A 91 -2.39 1.52 -17.79
N LEU A 92 -1.91 0.61 -16.93
CA LEU A 92 -1.29 -0.64 -17.37
C LEU A 92 -2.29 -1.56 -18.07
N TYR A 93 -3.54 -1.64 -17.59
CA TYR A 93 -4.60 -2.41 -18.24
C TYR A 93 -4.86 -1.92 -19.66
N THR A 94 -4.98 -0.60 -19.83
CA THR A 94 -5.20 0.01 -21.14
C THR A 94 -4.04 -0.28 -22.08
N PHE A 95 -2.80 -0.16 -21.59
CA PHE A 95 -1.61 -0.50 -22.35
C PHE A 95 -1.61 -1.97 -22.79
N VAL A 96 -1.76 -2.91 -21.85
CA VAL A 96 -1.78 -4.35 -22.16
C VAL A 96 -2.88 -4.65 -23.18
N ARG A 97 -4.07 -4.09 -23.01
CA ARG A 97 -5.18 -4.29 -23.95
C ARG A 97 -4.83 -3.89 -25.38
N ASN A 98 -4.11 -2.80 -25.56
CA ASN A 98 -3.75 -2.26 -26.88
C ASN A 98 -2.54 -2.95 -27.51
N HIS A 99 -1.64 -3.50 -26.69
CA HIS A 99 -0.37 -4.07 -27.14
C HIS A 99 -0.21 -5.57 -26.84
N THR A 100 -1.31 -6.28 -26.56
CA THR A 100 -1.27 -7.74 -26.31
C THR A 100 -0.70 -8.46 -27.53
N ASP A 101 0.32 -9.29 -27.32
CA ASP A 101 0.77 -10.25 -28.31
C ASP A 101 -0.25 -11.39 -28.42
N LYS A 102 -0.92 -11.48 -29.58
CA LYS A 102 -1.95 -12.48 -29.85
C LYS A 102 -1.38 -13.87 -30.13
N ASN A 103 -0.10 -13.95 -30.50
CA ASN A 103 0.59 -15.21 -30.78
C ASN A 103 1.20 -15.80 -29.51
N ALA A 104 1.48 -14.96 -28.51
CA ALA A 104 1.90 -15.39 -27.19
C ALA A 104 0.71 -15.95 -26.40
N GLY A 105 0.86 -17.17 -25.89
CA GLY A 105 -0.09 -17.76 -24.94
C GLY A 105 -0.12 -17.01 -23.61
N ARG A 106 -1.05 -17.38 -22.72
CA ARG A 106 -1.13 -16.82 -21.36
C ARG A 106 -0.31 -17.64 -20.37
N GLU A 107 0.51 -16.99 -19.57
CA GLU A 107 1.31 -17.62 -18.51
C GLU A 107 0.61 -17.52 -17.15
N ARG A 108 0.96 -18.40 -16.21
CA ARG A 108 0.42 -18.38 -14.84
C ARG A 108 1.47 -17.81 -13.89
N VAL A 109 1.18 -16.65 -13.32
CA VAL A 109 2.03 -15.96 -12.34
C VAL A 109 1.19 -15.64 -11.11
N ASN A 110 1.66 -16.02 -9.92
CA ASN A 110 0.94 -15.84 -8.65
C ASN A 110 -0.52 -16.34 -8.67
N GLY A 111 -0.76 -17.48 -9.32
CA GLY A 111 -2.10 -18.05 -9.44
C GLY A 111 -3.03 -17.36 -10.44
N ALA A 112 -2.60 -16.25 -11.06
CA ALA A 112 -3.36 -15.51 -12.06
C ALA A 112 -2.80 -15.71 -13.46
N ARG A 113 -3.65 -15.53 -14.49
CA ARG A 113 -3.25 -15.68 -15.90
C ARG A 113 -2.88 -14.35 -16.50
N VAL A 114 -1.62 -14.19 -16.87
CA VAL A 114 -1.06 -12.97 -17.44
C VAL A 114 -0.92 -13.08 -18.96
N LYS A 115 -1.00 -11.95 -19.64
CA LYS A 115 -0.83 -11.80 -21.09
C LYS A 115 0.52 -11.18 -21.40
N ALA A 116 1.13 -11.60 -22.50
CA ALA A 116 2.31 -10.93 -23.01
C ALA A 116 1.92 -9.68 -23.81
N VAL A 117 2.77 -8.66 -23.75
CA VAL A 117 2.78 -7.55 -24.72
C VAL A 117 3.80 -7.83 -25.83
N THR A 118 3.62 -7.19 -26.99
CA THR A 118 4.56 -7.35 -28.10
C THR A 118 5.94 -6.78 -27.74
N LYS A 119 7.01 -7.37 -28.29
CA LYS A 119 8.38 -6.94 -27.96
C LYS A 119 8.64 -5.49 -28.37
N GLU A 120 8.05 -5.07 -29.48
CA GLU A 120 8.18 -3.72 -30.03
C GLU A 120 7.56 -2.67 -29.09
N SER A 121 6.59 -3.07 -28.27
CA SER A 121 5.91 -2.20 -27.31
C SER A 121 6.66 -2.06 -25.97
N LEU A 122 7.68 -2.88 -25.70
CA LEU A 122 8.37 -2.89 -24.39
C LEU A 122 8.97 -1.53 -23.98
N PRO A 123 9.60 -0.75 -24.87
CA PRO A 123 10.10 0.58 -24.51
C PRO A 123 8.98 1.54 -24.08
N GLU A 124 7.84 1.49 -24.77
CA GLU A 124 6.66 2.28 -24.41
C GLU A 124 6.04 1.79 -23.10
N ALA A 125 5.97 0.47 -22.91
CA ALA A 125 5.49 -0.15 -21.68
C ALA A 125 6.27 0.34 -20.46
N ARG A 126 7.61 0.41 -20.58
CA ARG A 126 8.52 0.92 -19.56
C ARG A 126 8.20 2.37 -19.22
N ALA A 127 8.10 3.24 -20.23
CA ALA A 127 7.79 4.65 -20.02
C ALA A 127 6.43 4.86 -19.33
N VAL A 128 5.39 4.13 -19.75
CA VAL A 128 4.05 4.20 -19.12
C VAL A 128 4.09 3.69 -17.68
N PHE A 129 4.84 2.62 -17.44
CA PHE A 129 4.98 2.00 -16.13
C PHE A 129 5.70 2.91 -15.13
N GLU A 130 6.89 3.40 -15.49
CA GLU A 130 7.68 4.33 -14.67
C GLU A 130 6.88 5.59 -14.36
N LYS A 131 6.29 6.22 -15.40
CA LYS A 131 5.47 7.42 -15.21
C LYS A 131 4.29 7.18 -14.27
N SER A 132 3.61 6.04 -14.40
CA SER A 132 2.47 5.71 -13.54
C SER A 132 2.90 5.50 -12.09
N ILE A 133 4.06 4.88 -11.86
CA ILE A 133 4.65 4.71 -10.52
C ILE A 133 5.03 6.07 -9.94
N ASP A 134 5.75 6.90 -10.69
CA ASP A 134 6.20 8.22 -10.23
C ASP A 134 4.99 9.07 -9.80
N GLN A 135 3.91 9.06 -10.58
CA GLN A 135 2.66 9.75 -10.24
C GLN A 135 1.98 9.17 -9.00
N ALA A 136 1.97 7.85 -8.83
CA ALA A 136 1.37 7.22 -7.65
C ALA A 136 2.18 7.51 -6.38
N VAL A 137 3.52 7.46 -6.45
CA VAL A 137 4.41 7.74 -5.32
C VAL A 137 4.22 9.17 -4.82
N VAL A 138 4.07 10.16 -5.72
CA VAL A 138 3.77 11.54 -5.32
C VAL A 138 2.47 11.64 -4.49
N ILE A 139 1.41 10.94 -4.88
CA ILE A 139 0.15 10.94 -4.11
C ILE A 139 0.34 10.21 -2.77
N LEU A 140 1.06 9.09 -2.77
CA LEU A 140 1.32 8.29 -1.58
C LEU A 140 2.29 8.94 -0.57
N GLN A 141 2.91 10.08 -0.90
CA GLN A 141 3.61 10.91 0.08
C GLN A 141 2.63 11.49 1.13
N GLY A 142 1.34 11.57 0.80
CA GLY A 142 0.29 12.06 1.69
C GLY A 142 0.29 13.59 1.81
N SER A 143 -0.87 14.14 2.18
CA SER A 143 -1.09 15.58 2.38
C SER A 143 -1.17 15.95 3.87
N THR A 144 -1.37 14.96 4.73
CA THR A 144 -1.42 15.11 6.20
C THR A 144 -0.37 14.25 6.89
N ALA A 145 -0.06 14.55 8.16
CA ALA A 145 0.88 13.75 8.95
C ALA A 145 0.42 12.28 9.11
N SER A 146 -0.89 12.05 9.24
CA SER A 146 -1.44 10.69 9.32
C SER A 146 -1.29 9.96 7.99
N GLU A 147 -1.67 10.57 6.87
CA GLU A 147 -1.48 9.97 5.55
C GLU A 147 0.00 9.65 5.29
N THR A 148 0.90 10.59 5.59
CA THR A 148 2.35 10.38 5.45
C THR A 148 2.79 9.14 6.23
N LYS A 149 2.40 9.03 7.50
CA LYS A 149 2.74 7.88 8.37
C LYS A 149 2.25 6.55 7.79
N TYR A 150 1.03 6.49 7.27
CA TYR A 150 0.39 5.24 6.86
C TYR A 150 0.58 4.89 5.38
N PHE A 151 0.83 5.87 4.52
CA PHE A 151 1.05 5.68 3.08
C PHE A 151 2.52 5.53 2.72
N ALA A 152 3.46 6.11 3.48
CA ALA A 152 4.89 6.02 3.17
C ALA A 152 5.39 4.57 2.95
N PRO A 153 5.02 3.56 3.76
CA PRO A 153 5.43 2.18 3.48
C PRO A 153 4.87 1.61 2.18
N ILE A 154 3.67 2.06 1.76
CA ILE A 154 3.07 1.68 0.47
C ILE A 154 3.84 2.39 -0.66
N ALA A 155 4.15 3.67 -0.49
CA ALA A 155 4.94 4.45 -1.44
C ALA A 155 6.32 3.81 -1.69
N GLU A 156 7.00 3.39 -0.62
CA GLU A 156 8.30 2.72 -0.69
C GLU A 156 8.22 1.40 -1.46
N ALA A 157 7.23 0.55 -1.15
CA ALA A 157 7.00 -0.71 -1.86
C ALA A 157 6.76 -0.47 -3.36
N VAL A 158 5.91 0.51 -3.70
CA VAL A 158 5.60 0.89 -5.09
C VAL A 158 6.81 1.46 -5.82
N ALA A 159 7.58 2.34 -5.16
CA ALA A 159 8.81 2.90 -5.72
C ALA A 159 9.88 1.83 -5.97
N GLY A 160 9.95 0.80 -5.11
CA GLY A 160 10.90 -0.30 -5.21
C GLY A 160 10.79 -1.12 -6.50
N VAL A 161 9.64 -1.07 -7.20
CA VAL A 161 9.45 -1.77 -8.48
C VAL A 161 9.54 -0.86 -9.70
N ARG A 162 9.89 0.43 -9.54
CA ARG A 162 9.91 1.41 -10.64
C ARG A 162 10.60 0.90 -11.92
N ASN A 163 11.71 0.20 -11.76
CA ASN A 163 12.56 -0.29 -12.84
C ASN A 163 12.30 -1.78 -13.18
N ALA A 164 11.13 -2.33 -12.82
CA ALA A 164 10.82 -3.76 -12.97
C ALA A 164 10.70 -4.23 -14.43
N LEU A 165 10.61 -3.31 -15.39
CA LEU A 165 10.54 -3.61 -16.82
C LEU A 165 11.88 -3.41 -17.54
N ASP A 166 12.97 -3.24 -16.78
CA ASP A 166 14.33 -3.20 -17.32
C ASP A 166 14.84 -4.55 -17.81
#